data_AF-A0A8T3SXH1-F1
#
_entry.id   AF-A0A8T3SXH1-F1
#
_cell.length_a   1.000
_cell.length_b   1.000
_cell.length_c   1.000
_cell.angle_alpha   90.00
_cell.angle_beta   90.00
_cell.angle_gamma   90.00
#
_symmetry.space_group_name_H-M   'P 1'
#
loop_
_entity.id
_entity.type
_entity.pdbx_description
1 polymer ?
#
loop_
_entity_poly.entity_id
_entity_poly.type
_entity_poly.pdbx_seq_one_letter_code
_entity_poly.pdbx_strand_id
1 'polypeptide(L)'
;MLRRGLAIVCGTAAALAAGPLTALAGLSASTADLTFGQLAYSHVQLVNTGTLTLTATDTGTAGLGVTNAGWNVTLLASDFAYSGPYNGKPIPAANLVIVSAHPPTPVSGQPISPTGGPRTTGASGALNVARKTLQADGPSGILMLTYYGIGTYRQAIDLSLKVPGQAAAGTYTSTLVVTMTAGP
;
A
#
# COMPACT_ATOMS: atom_id res chain seq x y z
N MET A 1 6.11 -10.20 -50.37
CA MET A 1 5.69 -8.81 -50.08
C MET A 1 5.14 -8.78 -48.65
N LEU A 2 5.83 -8.05 -47.77
CA LEU A 2 5.55 -7.94 -46.33
C LEU A 2 4.16 -7.32 -46.07
N ARG A 3 3.26 -8.06 -45.43
CA ARG A 3 2.14 -7.44 -44.69
C ARG A 3 2.69 -6.97 -43.35
N ARG A 4 3.00 -5.67 -43.25
CA ARG A 4 3.32 -5.01 -41.97
C ARG A 4 2.09 -5.12 -41.07
N GLY A 5 2.13 -6.02 -40.09
CA GLY A 5 1.15 -6.09 -39.02
C GLY A 5 1.26 -4.82 -38.18
N LEU A 6 0.21 -4.00 -38.21
CA LEU A 6 0.01 -2.92 -37.25
C LEU A 6 -0.18 -3.57 -35.88
N ALA A 7 0.89 -3.68 -35.10
CA ALA A 7 0.81 -4.03 -33.69
C ALA A 7 0.20 -2.82 -32.97
N ILE A 8 -1.13 -2.75 -32.91
CA ILE A 8 -1.79 -1.91 -31.92
C ILE A 8 -1.43 -2.53 -30.57
N VAL A 9 -0.42 -1.96 -29.90
CA VAL A 9 -0.13 -2.21 -28.50
C VAL A 9 -1.29 -1.60 -27.71
N CYS A 10 -2.44 -2.27 -27.73
CA CYS A 10 -3.60 -1.93 -26.92
C CYS A 10 -3.40 -2.63 -25.58
N GLY A 11 -2.46 -2.12 -24.79
CA GLY A 11 -2.13 -2.73 -23.52
C GLY A 11 -2.93 -2.15 -22.37
N THR A 12 -3.18 -2.96 -21.35
CA THR A 12 -3.87 -2.52 -20.13
C THR A 12 -2.89 -1.84 -19.20
N ALA A 13 -3.25 -0.64 -18.73
CA ALA A 13 -2.52 0.07 -17.68
C ALA A 13 -3.36 0.03 -16.41
N ALA A 14 -2.76 -0.32 -15.28
CA ALA A 14 -3.42 -0.30 -13.99
C ALA A 14 -2.76 0.74 -13.08
N ALA A 15 -3.56 1.55 -12.39
CA ALA A 15 -3.06 2.53 -11.42
C ALA A 15 -3.77 2.35 -10.07
N LEU A 16 -2.99 2.49 -8.99
CA LEU A 16 -3.51 2.74 -7.66
C LEU A 16 -3.39 4.24 -7.38
N ALA A 17 -4.53 4.87 -7.16
CA ALA A 17 -4.59 6.24 -6.67
C ALA A 17 -4.58 6.24 -5.14
N ALA A 18 -3.80 7.14 -4.54
CA ALA A 18 -3.82 7.38 -3.10
C ALA A 18 -5.21 7.84 -2.65
N GLY A 19 -5.79 7.12 -1.68
CA GLY A 19 -7.06 7.46 -1.04
C GLY A 19 -6.91 8.54 0.04
N PRO A 20 -8.02 8.95 0.68
CA PRO A 20 -8.02 10.02 1.68
C PRO A 20 -7.16 9.65 2.90
N LEU A 21 -6.39 10.63 3.37
CA LEU A 21 -5.60 10.57 4.60
C LEU A 21 -6.53 10.54 5.81
N THR A 22 -6.53 9.46 6.59
CA THR A 22 -7.10 9.51 7.94
C THR A 22 -6.04 10.05 8.90
N ALA A 23 -6.10 11.34 9.19
CA ALA A 23 -5.28 11.95 10.23
C ALA A 23 -6.04 11.89 11.57
N LEU A 24 -5.52 11.14 12.53
CA LEU A 24 -5.81 11.38 13.95
C LEU A 24 -4.80 12.44 14.43
N ALA A 25 -5.09 13.17 15.52
CA ALA A 25 -4.19 14.23 15.99
C ALA A 25 -2.75 13.71 16.13
N GLY A 26 -1.87 14.14 15.23
CA GLY A 26 -0.47 13.78 15.17
C GLY A 26 -0.11 12.51 14.38
N LEU A 27 -1.05 11.65 13.97
CA LEU A 27 -0.80 10.46 13.16
C LEU A 27 -1.25 10.68 11.71
N SER A 28 -0.40 10.34 10.74
CA SER A 28 -0.75 10.36 9.32
C SER A 28 0.00 9.29 8.54
N ALA A 29 -0.69 8.62 7.61
CA ALA A 29 -0.05 7.68 6.69
C ALA A 29 -0.50 7.93 5.26
N SER A 30 0.45 7.94 4.35
CA SER A 30 0.25 8.26 2.93
C SER A 30 1.01 7.27 2.06
N THR A 31 0.56 7.14 0.82
CA THR A 31 1.25 6.41 -0.24
C THR A 31 1.30 7.28 -1.47
N ALA A 32 2.36 7.16 -2.27
CA ALA A 32 2.35 7.74 -3.61
C ALA A 32 1.50 6.87 -4.56
N ASP A 33 1.00 7.47 -5.63
CA ASP A 33 0.34 6.73 -6.70
C ASP A 33 1.29 5.68 -7.28
N LEU A 34 0.75 4.51 -7.58
CA LEU A 34 1.49 3.43 -8.23
C LEU A 34 0.87 3.12 -9.59
N THR A 35 1.65 3.28 -10.65
CA THR A 35 1.30 2.84 -12.00
C THR A 35 2.01 1.54 -12.32
N PHE A 36 1.25 0.49 -12.60
CA PHE A 36 1.80 -0.76 -13.11
C PHE A 36 2.22 -0.63 -14.57
N GLY A 37 3.20 -1.44 -14.98
CA GLY A 37 3.62 -1.53 -16.37
C GLY A 37 2.47 -1.94 -17.29
N GLN A 38 2.48 -1.48 -18.54
CA GLN A 38 1.46 -1.85 -19.50
C GLN A 38 1.57 -3.36 -19.84
N LEU A 39 0.45 -4.08 -19.84
CA LEU A 39 0.41 -5.48 -20.26
C LEU A 39 -0.16 -5.61 -21.68
N ALA A 40 0.43 -6.47 -22.51
CA ALA A 40 -0.19 -6.84 -23.77
C ALA A 40 -1.51 -7.59 -23.53
N TYR A 41 -2.48 -7.39 -24.43
CA TYR A 41 -3.71 -8.17 -24.41
C TYR A 41 -3.42 -9.68 -24.46
N SER A 42 -4.14 -10.44 -23.65
CA SER A 42 -3.96 -11.89 -23.54
C SER A 42 -5.28 -12.58 -23.25
N HIS A 43 -5.45 -13.78 -23.82
CA HIS A 43 -6.57 -14.67 -23.51
C HIS A 43 -6.35 -15.46 -22.20
N VAL A 44 -5.15 -15.43 -21.63
CA VAL A 44 -4.80 -16.05 -20.36
C VAL A 44 -4.51 -14.99 -19.30
N GLN A 45 -4.65 -15.36 -18.02
CA GLN A 45 -4.34 -14.47 -16.91
C GLN A 45 -2.87 -14.03 -16.96
N LEU A 46 -2.64 -12.75 -16.75
CA LEU A 46 -1.30 -12.17 -16.62
C LEU A 46 -1.06 -11.68 -15.19
N VAL A 47 0.21 -11.63 -14.80
CA VAL A 47 0.64 -11.08 -13.52
C VAL A 47 1.42 -9.80 -13.79
N ASN A 48 1.04 -8.74 -13.08
CA ASN A 48 1.76 -7.48 -13.05
C ASN A 48 2.30 -7.23 -11.65
N THR A 49 3.51 -6.72 -11.54
CA THR A 49 4.15 -6.47 -10.24
C THR A 49 4.57 -5.02 -10.14
N GLY A 50 4.51 -4.47 -8.92
CA GLY A 50 4.92 -3.11 -8.65
C GLY A 50 5.23 -2.93 -7.17
N THR A 51 5.99 -1.90 -6.83
CA THR A 51 6.37 -1.61 -5.45
C THR A 51 5.76 -0.28 -5.02
N LEU A 52 4.96 -0.31 -3.96
CA LEU A 52 4.36 0.84 -3.32
C LEU A 52 5.29 1.37 -2.22
N THR A 53 5.41 2.69 -2.10
CA THR A 53 6.08 3.32 -0.95
C THR A 53 5.04 3.88 0.02
N LEU A 54 4.95 3.28 1.21
CA LEU A 54 4.16 3.75 2.33
C LEU A 54 4.99 4.70 3.20
N THR A 55 4.45 5.86 3.54
CA THR A 55 5.03 6.80 4.50
C THR A 55 4.10 6.93 5.69
N ALA A 56 4.58 6.63 6.90
CA ALA A 56 3.85 6.81 8.15
C ALA A 56 4.55 7.86 9.00
N THR A 57 3.78 8.77 9.58
CA THR A 57 4.27 9.89 10.38
C THR A 57 3.48 9.98 11.66
N ASP A 58 4.21 9.97 12.77
CA ASP A 58 3.72 10.31 14.10
C ASP A 58 4.48 11.55 14.58
N THR A 59 3.75 12.64 14.77
CA THR A 59 4.25 13.93 15.27
C THR A 59 4.02 14.10 16.76
N GLY A 60 3.60 13.05 17.45
CA GLY A 60 3.48 13.03 18.90
C GLY A 60 4.76 13.53 19.56
N THR A 61 4.64 14.48 20.49
CA THR A 61 5.79 14.98 21.24
C THR A 61 6.12 14.03 22.37
N ALA A 62 7.38 13.58 22.45
CA ALA A 62 7.93 12.93 23.65
C ALA A 62 8.14 13.98 24.76
N GLY A 63 7.04 14.51 25.31
CA GLY A 63 7.05 15.38 26.49
C GLY A 63 6.78 14.57 27.75
N LEU A 64 7.27 15.05 28.89
CA LEU A 64 6.89 14.52 30.21
C LEU A 64 5.36 14.59 30.35
N GLY A 65 4.68 13.44 30.27
CA GLY A 65 3.22 13.33 30.40
C GLY A 65 2.45 12.99 29.12
N VAL A 66 3.11 12.83 27.96
CA VAL A 66 2.44 12.38 26.73
C VAL A 66 2.70 10.89 26.50
N THR A 67 1.64 10.09 26.55
CA THR A 67 1.71 8.64 26.36
C THR A 67 1.45 8.32 24.89
N ASN A 68 2.50 8.01 24.11
CA ASN A 68 2.30 7.45 22.78
C ASN A 68 1.72 6.03 22.93
N ALA A 69 0.47 5.84 22.50
CA ALA A 69 -0.23 4.56 22.60
C ALA A 69 0.22 3.52 21.54
N GLY A 70 1.18 3.87 20.70
CA GLY A 70 1.53 3.13 19.50
C GLY A 70 0.55 3.43 18.38
N TRP A 71 0.79 2.83 17.23
CA TRP A 71 -0.04 2.98 16.06
C TRP A 71 0.11 1.80 15.11
N ASN A 72 -0.86 1.65 14.22
CA ASN A 72 -0.76 0.73 13.10
C ASN A 72 -1.30 1.35 11.81
N VAL A 73 -0.79 0.88 10.68
CA VAL A 73 -1.22 1.29 9.34
C VAL A 73 -1.82 0.09 8.62
N THR A 74 -3.02 0.29 8.07
CA THR A 74 -3.72 -0.68 7.24
C THR A 74 -3.90 -0.19 5.81
N LEU A 75 -3.87 -1.14 4.87
CA LEU A 75 -4.12 -0.90 3.45
C LEU A 75 -5.37 -1.67 3.00
N LEU A 76 -6.24 -1.01 2.23
CA LEU A 76 -7.43 -1.60 1.61
C LEU A 76 -7.60 -1.02 0.21
N ALA A 77 -7.80 -1.87 -0.80
CA ALA A 77 -8.01 -1.45 -2.17
C ALA A 77 -9.48 -1.62 -2.59
N SER A 78 -9.97 -0.71 -3.43
CA SER A 78 -11.21 -0.91 -4.18
C SER A 78 -10.98 -1.78 -5.41
N ASP A 79 -12.07 -2.23 -6.05
CA ASP A 79 -11.98 -2.81 -7.38
C ASP A 79 -11.34 -1.82 -8.36
N PHE A 80 -10.65 -2.35 -9.37
CA PHE A 80 -10.08 -1.55 -10.44
C PHE A 80 -11.16 -1.26 -11.47
N ALA A 81 -11.68 -0.03 -11.46
CA ALA A 81 -12.65 0.45 -12.41
C ALA A 81 -12.03 0.55 -13.80
N TYR A 82 -12.71 -0.04 -14.80
CA TYR A 82 -12.31 0.04 -16.20
C TYR A 82 -12.69 1.40 -16.80
N SER A 83 -11.79 1.98 -17.59
CA SER A 83 -12.02 3.14 -18.45
C SER A 83 -11.33 2.91 -19.80
N GLY A 84 -12.12 2.90 -20.87
CA GLY A 84 -11.62 2.70 -22.22
C GLY A 84 -12.76 2.54 -23.23
N PRO A 85 -12.44 2.34 -24.51
CA PRO A 85 -13.41 2.32 -25.60
C PRO A 85 -14.22 1.02 -25.71
N TYR A 86 -13.91 0.00 -24.90
CA TYR A 86 -14.56 -1.31 -24.94
C TYR A 86 -15.46 -1.51 -23.71
N ASN A 87 -16.35 -2.50 -23.73
CA ASN A 87 -17.20 -2.80 -22.56
C ASN A 87 -16.45 -3.65 -21.52
N GLY A 88 -15.33 -3.13 -21.02
CA GLY A 88 -14.49 -3.79 -20.02
C GLY A 88 -15.18 -3.93 -18.67
N LYS A 89 -14.98 -5.07 -18.00
CA LYS A 89 -15.41 -5.28 -16.62
C LYS A 89 -14.32 -4.84 -15.64
N PRO A 90 -14.68 -4.35 -14.45
CA PRO A 90 -13.71 -4.08 -13.38
C PRO A 90 -12.89 -5.33 -13.01
N ILE A 91 -11.65 -5.13 -12.56
CA ILE A 91 -10.85 -6.20 -11.97
C ILE A 91 -11.06 -6.18 -10.45
N PRO A 92 -11.48 -7.29 -9.81
CA PRO A 92 -11.72 -7.31 -8.38
C PRO A 92 -10.48 -6.96 -7.54
N ALA A 93 -10.65 -6.25 -6.43
CA ALA A 93 -9.58 -5.92 -5.48
C ALA A 93 -8.87 -7.18 -4.94
N ALA A 94 -9.56 -8.31 -4.91
CA ALA A 94 -9.01 -9.60 -4.49
C ALA A 94 -7.85 -10.08 -5.37
N ASN A 95 -7.73 -9.54 -6.60
CA ASN A 95 -6.65 -9.84 -7.52
C ASN A 95 -5.36 -9.06 -7.23
N LEU A 96 -5.44 -8.02 -6.40
CA LEU A 96 -4.28 -7.28 -5.91
C LEU A 96 -3.87 -7.85 -4.55
N VAL A 97 -2.64 -8.34 -4.46
CA VAL A 97 -2.10 -8.94 -3.25
C VAL A 97 -0.81 -8.26 -2.81
N ILE A 98 -0.60 -8.16 -1.51
CA ILE A 98 0.73 -7.93 -0.93
C ILE A 98 1.52 -9.22 -1.06
N VAL A 99 2.64 -9.16 -1.79
CA VAL A 99 3.62 -10.24 -1.90
C VAL A 99 4.58 -10.19 -0.72
N SER A 100 5.10 -9.00 -0.44
CA SER A 100 6.05 -8.77 0.65
C SER A 100 5.92 -7.34 1.18
N ALA A 101 6.02 -7.18 2.50
CA ALA A 101 6.15 -5.89 3.17
C ALA A 101 7.53 -5.81 3.82
N HIS A 102 8.41 -4.99 3.24
CA HIS A 102 9.81 -4.87 3.67
C HIS A 102 9.93 -4.22 5.06
N PRO A 103 11.06 -4.36 5.76
CA PRO A 103 11.32 -3.60 6.97
C PRO A 103 11.20 -2.09 6.71
N PRO A 104 10.62 -1.31 7.63
CA PRO A 104 10.60 0.14 7.50
C PRO A 104 12.01 0.72 7.61
N THR A 105 12.17 1.95 7.13
CA THR A 105 13.38 2.77 7.25
C THR A 105 13.02 4.11 7.90
N PRO A 106 13.82 4.62 8.85
CA PRO A 106 13.56 5.92 9.46
C PRO A 106 13.93 7.02 8.47
N VAL A 107 13.03 7.99 8.29
CA VAL A 107 13.33 9.25 7.58
C VAL A 107 13.72 10.32 8.60
N SER A 108 12.99 10.38 9.72
CA SER A 108 13.25 11.27 10.86
C SER A 108 12.61 10.71 12.13
N GLY A 109 13.06 11.17 13.30
CA GLY A 109 12.51 10.76 14.60
C GLY A 109 13.26 9.60 15.25
N GLN A 110 12.56 8.76 16.01
CA GLN A 110 13.15 7.68 16.80
C GLN A 110 13.74 6.58 15.91
N PRO A 111 14.84 5.93 16.34
CA PRO A 111 15.36 4.75 15.67
C PRO A 111 14.35 3.61 15.70
N ILE A 112 14.45 2.71 14.72
CA ILE A 112 13.63 1.49 14.67
C ILE A 112 14.05 0.53 15.78
N SER A 113 13.09 0.09 16.58
CA SER A 113 13.26 -1.01 17.53
C SER A 113 12.75 -2.32 16.91
N PRO A 114 13.54 -3.41 16.93
CA PRO A 114 13.10 -4.71 16.43
C PRO A 114 11.95 -5.30 17.27
N THR A 115 11.79 -4.88 18.53
CA THR A 115 10.74 -5.33 19.43
C THR A 115 9.58 -4.34 19.52
N GLY A 116 9.89 -3.04 19.66
CA GLY A 116 8.90 -1.98 19.86
C GLY A 116 8.41 -1.29 18.58
N GLY A 117 9.14 -1.42 17.47
CA GLY A 117 8.81 -0.83 16.18
C GLY A 117 9.41 0.58 15.95
N PRO A 118 9.03 1.24 14.83
CA PRO A 118 8.13 0.74 13.79
C PRO A 118 8.63 -0.52 13.09
N ARG A 119 7.74 -1.48 12.85
CA ARG A 119 8.07 -2.77 12.24
C ARG A 119 6.99 -3.23 11.28
N THR A 120 7.41 -4.04 10.30
CA THR A 120 6.47 -4.79 9.46
C THR A 120 5.71 -5.81 10.32
N THR A 121 4.46 -6.06 9.96
CA THR A 121 3.60 -7.07 10.60
C THR A 121 3.65 -8.41 9.87
N GLY A 122 4.42 -8.52 8.78
CA GLY A 122 4.41 -9.68 7.90
C GLY A 122 3.15 -9.78 7.03
N ALA A 123 2.48 -8.65 6.76
CA ALA A 123 1.31 -8.63 5.90
C ALA A 123 1.56 -9.30 4.55
N SER A 124 0.66 -10.21 4.18
CA SER A 124 0.56 -10.82 2.88
C SER A 124 -0.90 -11.07 2.52
N GLY A 125 -1.16 -11.28 1.23
CA GLY A 125 -2.48 -11.65 0.73
C GLY A 125 -3.28 -10.47 0.14
N ALA A 126 -4.53 -10.76 -0.20
CA ALA A 126 -5.37 -9.85 -0.97
C ALA A 126 -5.77 -8.59 -0.19
N LEU A 127 -5.81 -7.47 -0.93
CA LEU A 127 -6.15 -6.14 -0.45
C LEU A 127 -7.65 -5.80 -0.55
N ASN A 128 -8.52 -6.80 -0.79
CA ASN A 128 -9.98 -6.67 -0.64
C ASN A 128 -10.44 -6.68 0.82
N VAL A 129 -9.52 -6.91 1.75
CA VAL A 129 -9.70 -6.81 3.20
C VAL A 129 -8.55 -5.98 3.74
N ALA A 130 -8.80 -5.16 4.76
CA ALA A 130 -7.78 -4.31 5.35
C ALA A 130 -6.60 -5.15 5.88
N ARG A 131 -5.39 -4.85 5.40
CA ARG A 131 -4.15 -5.52 5.81
C ARG A 131 -3.29 -4.54 6.59
N LYS A 132 -3.04 -4.86 7.87
CA LYS A 132 -2.07 -4.13 8.70
C LYS A 132 -0.67 -4.42 8.20
N THR A 133 0.10 -3.42 7.79
CA THR A 133 1.43 -3.58 7.14
C THR A 133 2.59 -3.05 7.96
N LEU A 134 2.32 -2.06 8.79
CA LEU A 134 3.29 -1.36 9.62
C LEU A 134 2.67 -1.10 10.99
N GLN A 135 3.44 -1.28 12.06
CA GLN A 135 3.00 -0.96 13.41
C GLN A 135 4.15 -0.49 14.30
N ALA A 136 3.82 0.33 15.29
CA ALA A 136 4.66 0.67 16.42
C ALA A 136 3.89 0.41 17.71
N ASP A 137 4.55 -0.19 18.70
CA ASP A 137 3.92 -0.50 19.96
C ASP A 137 3.83 0.75 20.84
N GLY A 138 2.81 0.73 21.69
CA GLY A 138 2.66 1.70 22.75
C GLY A 138 3.70 1.56 23.86
N PRO A 139 3.46 2.23 25.00
CA PRO A 139 4.42 2.31 26.08
C PRO A 139 4.66 0.92 26.66
N SER A 140 5.93 0.55 26.81
CA SER A 140 6.34 -0.66 27.51
C SER A 140 7.24 -0.31 28.69
N GLY A 141 7.11 -1.06 29.80
CA GLY A 141 7.88 -0.87 31.04
C GLY A 141 7.12 -0.12 32.12
N ILE A 142 7.22 -0.60 33.38
CA ILE A 142 6.47 -0.08 34.53
C ILE A 142 7.18 1.12 35.19
N LEU A 143 8.52 1.21 35.07
CA LEU A 143 9.35 2.20 35.76
C LEU A 143 10.05 3.21 34.83
N MET A 144 10.17 2.87 33.53
CA MET A 144 10.60 3.78 32.47
C MET A 144 9.78 3.49 31.23
N LEU A 145 8.79 4.35 30.96
CA LEU A 145 7.93 4.22 29.79
C LEU A 145 8.79 4.41 28.53
N THR A 146 8.97 3.33 27.78
CA THR A 146 9.63 3.37 26.47
C THR A 146 8.56 3.45 25.39
N TYR A 147 8.65 4.48 24.56
CA TYR A 147 7.73 4.73 23.45
C TYR A 147 8.43 4.50 22.12
N TYR A 148 7.69 4.03 21.12
CA TYR A 148 8.21 3.74 19.80
C TYR A 148 7.38 4.41 18.71
N GLY A 149 8.03 4.65 17.57
CA GLY A 149 7.35 5.10 16.36
C GLY A 149 7.02 6.58 16.30
N ILE A 150 7.59 7.42 17.16
CA ILE A 150 7.55 8.88 16.99
C ILE A 150 8.54 9.25 15.89
N GLY A 151 8.05 9.83 14.79
CA GLY A 151 8.88 10.17 13.64
C GLY A 151 8.19 9.92 12.31
N THR A 152 8.97 10.05 11.23
CA THR A 152 8.56 9.69 9.87
C THR A 152 9.29 8.44 9.43
N TYR A 153 8.56 7.47 8.90
CA TYR A 153 9.06 6.17 8.47
C TYR A 153 8.57 5.83 7.08
N ARG A 154 9.41 5.15 6.29
CA ARG A 154 9.06 4.65 4.96
C ARG A 154 9.15 3.14 4.89
N GLN A 155 8.19 2.52 4.21
CA GLN A 155 8.15 1.09 3.96
C GLN A 155 7.89 0.82 2.48
N ALA A 156 8.69 -0.05 1.87
CA ALA A 156 8.42 -0.58 0.55
C ALA A 156 7.49 -1.81 0.67
N ILE A 157 6.47 -1.89 -0.17
CA ILE A 157 5.49 -2.98 -0.21
C ILE A 157 5.39 -3.49 -1.64
N ASP A 158 5.77 -4.73 -1.86
CA ASP A 158 5.68 -5.38 -3.16
C ASP A 158 4.28 -5.91 -3.38
N LEU A 159 3.68 -5.50 -4.49
CA LEU A 159 2.33 -5.84 -4.90
C LEU A 159 2.34 -6.71 -6.15
N SER A 160 1.37 -7.62 -6.23
CA SER A 160 1.09 -8.40 -7.43
C SER A 160 -0.38 -8.26 -7.80
N LEU A 161 -0.65 -7.84 -9.03
CA LEU A 161 -1.97 -7.74 -9.63
C LEU A 161 -2.15 -8.86 -10.65
N LYS A 162 -3.15 -9.71 -10.42
CA LYS A 162 -3.60 -10.71 -11.39
C LYS A 162 -4.63 -10.08 -12.34
N VAL A 163 -4.26 -9.86 -13.59
CA VAL A 163 -5.18 -9.38 -14.63
C VAL A 163 -5.84 -10.59 -15.29
N PRO A 164 -7.17 -10.76 -15.22
CA PRO A 164 -7.86 -11.89 -15.84
C PRO A 164 -7.58 -11.98 -17.34
N GLY A 165 -7.60 -13.21 -17.87
CA GLY A 165 -7.62 -13.41 -19.30
C GLY A 165 -8.83 -12.72 -19.92
N GLN A 166 -8.68 -12.17 -21.13
CA GLN A 166 -9.72 -11.44 -21.84
C GLN A 166 -10.18 -10.14 -21.15
N ALA A 167 -9.42 -9.61 -20.19
CA ALA A 167 -9.62 -8.24 -19.72
C ALA A 167 -9.56 -7.28 -20.92
N ALA A 168 -10.52 -6.37 -21.01
CA ALA A 168 -10.60 -5.44 -22.14
C ALA A 168 -9.41 -4.49 -22.11
N ALA A 169 -8.87 -4.16 -23.28
CA ALA A 169 -7.80 -3.17 -23.37
C ALA A 169 -8.30 -1.80 -22.89
N GLY A 170 -7.52 -1.11 -22.06
CA GLY A 170 -7.92 0.16 -21.46
C GLY A 170 -7.18 0.43 -20.14
N THR A 171 -7.64 1.46 -19.44
CA THR A 171 -7.08 1.87 -18.14
C THR A 171 -7.93 1.31 -17.01
N TYR A 172 -7.27 0.80 -15.98
CA TYR A 172 -7.88 0.21 -14.79
C TYR A 172 -7.42 1.00 -13.56
N THR A 173 -8.33 1.67 -12.87
CA THR A 173 -7.98 2.52 -11.72
C THR A 173 -8.61 1.99 -10.44
N SER A 174 -7.80 1.79 -9.40
CA SER A 174 -8.25 1.42 -8.05
C SER A 174 -7.89 2.54 -7.08
N THR A 175 -8.70 2.72 -6.04
CA THR A 175 -8.39 3.60 -4.91
C THR A 175 -7.80 2.77 -3.78
N LEU A 176 -6.62 3.16 -3.29
CA LEU A 176 -6.00 2.55 -2.11
C LEU A 176 -6.28 3.41 -0.87
N VAL A 177 -7.09 2.90 0.05
CA VAL A 177 -7.32 3.51 1.34
C VAL A 177 -6.19 3.13 2.29
N VAL A 178 -5.54 4.15 2.85
CA VAL A 178 -4.48 4.02 3.84
C VAL A 178 -5.02 4.57 5.16
N THR A 179 -5.15 3.71 6.15
CA THR A 179 -5.68 4.10 7.47
C THR A 179 -4.60 3.94 8.51
N MET A 180 -4.33 5.02 9.25
CA MET A 180 -3.47 4.99 10.44
C MET A 180 -4.32 5.18 11.69
N THR A 181 -4.23 4.24 12.63
CA THR A 181 -4.98 4.28 13.89
C THR A 181 -4.05 4.24 15.09
N ALA A 182 -4.47 4.85 16.20
CA ALA A 182 -3.79 4.72 17.48
C ALA A 182 -3.93 3.29 18.03
N GLY A 183 -2.90 2.82 18.73
CA GLY A 183 -2.77 1.45 19.22
C GLY A 183 -2.29 0.47 18.14
N PRO A 184 -1.64 -0.64 18.52
CA PRO A 184 -1.26 -1.70 17.59
C PRO A 184 -2.46 -2.42 17.01
#